data_AF-A0A5B8VLZ2-F1
#
_entry.id   AF-A0A5B8VLZ2-F1
#
_cell.length_a   1.000
_cell.length_b   1.000
_cell.length_c   1.000
_cell.angle_alpha   90.00
_cell.angle_beta   90.00
_cell.angle_gamma   90.00
#
_symmetry.space_group_name_H-M   'P 1'
#
loop_
_entity.id
_entity.type
_entity.pdbx_description
1 polymer ?
#
loop_
_entity_poly.entity_id
_entity_poly.type
_entity_poly.pdbx_seq_one_letter_code
_entity_poly.pdbx_strand_id
1 'polypeptide(L)'
;MANLIEEQYVKQGRFSRGVKQRNEVGIWVLHATAMPSILTEIGFITDRSEEDYMNSQGGQQQIASDLLQAIIKYKTLLDAGHVH
;
A
#
# COMPACT_ATOMS: atom_id res chain seq x y z
N MET A 1 -0.02 -7.12 6.15
CA MET A 1 0.69 -5.97 5.56
C MET A 1 -0.21 -5.18 4.60
N ALA A 2 -0.69 -5.77 3.49
CA ALA A 2 -1.56 -5.06 2.53
C ALA A 2 -2.78 -4.36 3.17
N ASN A 3 -3.45 -4.98 4.14
CA ASN A 3 -4.56 -4.35 4.89
C ASN A 3 -4.14 -3.06 5.62
N LEU A 4 -2.92 -3.00 6.15
CA LEU A 4 -2.43 -1.83 6.90
C LEU A 4 -2.21 -0.63 5.98
N ILE A 5 -1.88 -0.86 4.70
CA ILE A 5 -1.74 0.20 3.69
C ILE A 5 -3.11 0.68 3.24
N GLU A 6 -4.03 -0.24 2.95
CA GLU A 6 -5.41 0.11 2.58
C GLU A 6 -6.07 0.98 3.67
N GLU A 7 -5.84 0.65 4.95
CA GLU A 7 -6.30 1.47 6.08
C GLU A 7 -5.77 2.91 6.05
N GLN A 8 -4.50 3.13 5.65
CA GLN A 8 -3.96 4.50 5.58
C GLN A 8 -4.57 5.28 4.42
N TYR A 9 -4.75 4.65 3.27
CA TYR A 9 -5.43 5.28 2.13
C TYR A 9 -6.85 5.71 2.48
N VAL A 10 -7.62 4.86 3.16
CA VAL A 10 -8.98 5.20 3.60
C VAL A 10 -8.99 6.38 4.58
N LYS A 11 -8.03 6.44 5.50
CA LYS A 11 -7.91 7.56 6.45
C LYS A 11 -7.68 8.91 5.76
N GLN A 12 -7.00 8.92 4.61
CA GLN A 12 -6.79 10.12 3.80
C GLN A 12 -7.95 10.43 2.84
N GLY A 13 -9.09 9.75 2.98
CA GLY A 13 -10.27 9.98 2.15
C GLY A 13 -10.23 9.28 0.80
N ARG A 14 -9.29 8.35 0.56
CA ARG A 14 -9.25 7.57 -0.67
C ARG A 14 -10.30 6.45 -0.66
N PHE A 15 -10.88 6.19 -1.83
CA PHE A 15 -11.84 5.10 -1.99
C PHE A 15 -11.15 3.73 -1.93
N SER A 16 -11.49 2.93 -0.92
CA SER A 16 -10.97 1.57 -0.77
C SER A 16 -11.61 0.62 -1.78
N ARG A 17 -10.78 -0.19 -2.45
CA ARG A 17 -11.24 -1.27 -3.35
C ARG A 17 -11.00 -2.66 -2.76
N GLY A 18 -10.52 -2.70 -1.52
CA GLY A 18 -10.26 -3.92 -0.77
C GLY A 18 -8.96 -4.60 -1.19
N VAL A 19 -8.41 -5.38 -0.26
CA VAL A 19 -7.19 -6.17 -0.50
C VAL A 19 -7.55 -7.45 -1.26
N LYS A 20 -6.91 -7.66 -2.42
CA LYS A 20 -7.12 -8.84 -3.26
C LYS A 20 -5.93 -9.78 -3.18
N GLN A 21 -6.17 -11.03 -2.80
CA GLN A 21 -5.19 -12.11 -2.97
C GLN A 21 -5.35 -12.70 -4.37
N ARG A 22 -4.35 -12.51 -5.23
CA ARG A 22 -4.31 -13.04 -6.60
C ARG A 22 -3.66 -14.42 -6.58
N ASN A 23 -4.38 -15.44 -6.11
CA ASN A 23 -3.84 -16.80 -6.00
C ASN A 23 -3.77 -17.54 -7.36
N GLU A 24 -4.53 -17.07 -8.36
CA GLU A 24 -4.66 -17.75 -9.68
C GLU A 24 -3.79 -17.14 -10.79
N VAL A 25 -3.42 -15.85 -10.66
CA VAL A 25 -2.50 -15.16 -11.57
C VAL A 25 -1.35 -14.63 -10.74
N GLY A 26 -0.26 -15.39 -10.72
CA GLY A 26 0.92 -15.08 -9.92
C GLY A 26 1.56 -13.78 -10.38
N ILE A 27 1.67 -12.82 -9.45
CA ILE A 27 2.49 -11.63 -9.64
C ILE A 27 3.91 -12.02 -9.24
N TRP A 28 4.80 -12.16 -10.22
CA TRP A 28 6.15 -12.72 -10.02
C TRP A 28 6.94 -12.06 -8.89
N VAL A 29 6.85 -10.74 -8.75
CA VAL A 29 7.55 -10.00 -7.68
C VAL A 29 7.04 -10.34 -6.26
N LEU A 30 5.82 -10.87 -6.12
CA LEU A 30 5.26 -11.28 -4.83
C LEU A 30 5.56 -12.74 -4.48
N HIS A 31 5.85 -13.58 -5.48
CA HIS A 31 6.10 -15.01 -5.27
C HIS A 31 7.59 -15.33 -5.07
N ALA A 32 8.50 -14.44 -5.49
CA ALA A 32 9.94 -14.70 -5.53
C ALA A 32 10.73 -14.30 -4.25
N THR A 33 10.05 -13.97 -3.15
CA THR A 33 10.72 -13.42 -1.95
C THR A 33 10.43 -14.23 -0.69
N ALA A 34 11.47 -14.57 0.08
CA ALA A 34 11.36 -15.23 1.39
C ALA A 34 10.87 -14.29 2.53
N MET A 35 10.46 -13.06 2.18
CA MET A 35 9.98 -12.02 3.08
C MET A 35 8.58 -11.55 2.64
N PRO A 36 7.77 -10.97 3.54
CA PRO A 36 6.44 -10.47 3.21
C PRO A 36 6.50 -9.36 2.16
N SER A 37 6.02 -9.65 0.96
CA SER A 37 5.98 -8.73 -0.18
C SER A 37 4.54 -8.29 -0.49
N ILE A 38 4.40 -7.06 -0.96
CA ILE A 38 3.12 -6.45 -1.31
C ILE A 38 3.25 -5.64 -2.60
N LEU A 39 2.18 -5.61 -3.38
CA LEU A 39 2.00 -4.71 -4.50
C LEU A 39 0.75 -3.90 -4.20
N THR A 40 0.84 -2.58 -4.35
CA THR A 40 -0.28 -1.67 -4.13
C THR A 40 -0.48 -0.79 -5.34
N GLU A 41 -1.74 -0.60 -5.72
CA GLU A 41 -2.14 0.34 -6.77
C GLU A 41 -2.43 1.69 -6.11
N ILE A 42 -1.75 2.74 -6.55
CA ILE A 42 -1.83 4.08 -5.94
C ILE A 42 -2.80 5.03 -6.64
N GLY A 43 -3.55 4.57 -7.64
CA GLY A 43 -4.53 5.36 -8.42
C GLY A 43 -4.66 4.84 -9.86
N PHE A 44 -5.59 5.38 -10.63
CA PHE A 44 -5.79 5.03 -12.05
C PHE A 44 -5.27 6.13 -12.97
N ILE A 45 -4.27 5.82 -13.80
CA ILE A 45 -3.74 6.76 -14.81
C ILE A 45 -4.81 7.14 -15.85
N THR A 46 -5.79 6.27 -16.08
CA THR A 46 -6.89 6.55 -17.03
C THR A 46 -7.94 7.52 -16.49
N ASP A 47 -7.95 7.77 -15.19
CA ASP A 47 -8.79 8.80 -14.58
C ASP A 47 -7.97 10.09 -14.46
N ARG A 48 -8.40 11.13 -15.18
CA ARG A 48 -7.65 12.40 -15.25
C ARG A 48 -7.47 13.05 -13.87
N SER A 49 -8.45 12.93 -12.98
CA SER A 49 -8.35 13.53 -11.65
C SER A 49 -7.35 12.78 -10.76
N GLU A 50 -7.29 11.45 -10.87
CA GLU A 50 -6.27 10.65 -10.18
C GLU A 50 -4.89 10.80 -10.81
N GLU A 51 -4.79 10.90 -12.13
CA GLU A 51 -3.55 11.20 -12.85
C GLU A 51 -2.95 12.54 -12.40
N ASP A 52 -3.75 13.60 -12.38
CA ASP A 52 -3.32 14.93 -11.93
C ASP A 52 -2.86 14.90 -10.46
N TYR A 53 -3.58 14.17 -9.60
CA TYR A 53 -3.18 13.97 -8.21
C TYR A 53 -1.83 13.23 -8.10
N MET A 54 -1.67 12.11 -8.80
CA MET A 54 -0.43 11.31 -8.78
C MET A 54 0.77 12.04 -9.38
N ASN A 55 0.54 12.94 -10.34
CA ASN A 55 1.60 13.77 -10.93
C ASN A 55 1.91 15.03 -10.11
N SER A 56 1.05 15.42 -9.17
CA SER A 56 1.28 16.58 -8.32
C SER A 56 2.32 16.29 -7.22
N GLN A 57 3.13 17.31 -6.88
CA GLN A 57 4.10 17.19 -5.79
C GLN A 57 3.42 16.88 -4.44
N GLY A 58 2.26 17.50 -4.19
CA GLY A 58 1.47 17.26 -2.98
C GLY A 58 0.97 15.82 -2.89
N GLY A 59 0.40 15.29 -3.99
CA GLY A 59 -0.08 13.91 -4.04
C GLY A 59 1.04 12.89 -3.88
N GLN A 60 2.21 13.11 -4.52
CA GLN A 60 3.38 12.24 -4.34
C GLN A 60 3.89 12.25 -2.89
N GLN A 61 3.98 13.42 -2.27
CA GLN A 61 4.40 13.54 -0.87
C GLN A 61 3.44 12.83 0.07
N GLN A 62 2.13 12.95 -0.20
CA GLN A 62 1.09 12.29 0.59
C GLN A 62 1.17 10.76 0.45
N ILE A 63 1.23 10.25 -0.78
CA ILE A 63 1.36 8.81 -1.07
C ILE A 63 2.60 8.24 -0.38
N ALA A 64 3.75 8.91 -0.50
CA ALA A 64 4.99 8.47 0.14
C ALA A 64 4.88 8.44 1.67
N SER A 65 4.23 9.44 2.28
CA SER A 65 4.01 9.50 3.73
C SER A 65 3.12 8.36 4.21
N ASP A 66 2.04 8.06 3.47
CA ASP A 66 1.12 6.97 3.83
C ASP A 66 1.81 5.60 3.75
N LEU A 67 2.61 5.38 2.70
CA LEU A 67 3.42 4.17 2.55
C LEU A 67 4.43 4.01 3.70
N LEU A 68 5.13 5.09 4.06
CA LEU A 68 6.09 5.09 5.16
C LEU A 68 5.41 4.75 6.49
N GLN A 69 4.28 5.38 6.80
CA GLN A 69 3.55 5.12 8.03
C GLN A 69 3.06 3.67 8.12
N ALA A 70 2.62 3.07 7.00
CA ALA A 70 2.21 1.68 6.98
C ALA A 70 3.39 0.71 7.21
N ILE A 71 4.56 1.01 6.64
CA ILE A 71 5.80 0.22 6.87
C ILE A 71 6.23 0.32 8.33
N ILE A 72 6.20 1.51 8.93
CA ILE A 72 6.51 1.71 10.36
C ILE A 72 5.55 0.91 11.22
N LYS A 73 4.23 1.03 10.99
CA LYS A 73 3.21 0.27 11.73
C LYS A 73 3.44 -1.24 11.63
N TYR A 74 3.78 -1.73 10.45
CA TYR A 74 4.11 -3.14 10.25
C TYR A 74 5.35 -3.58 11.03
N LYS A 75 6.42 -2.78 11.01
CA LYS A 75 7.64 -3.06 11.79
C LYS A 75 7.34 -3.08 13.29
N THR A 76 6.55 -2.13 13.80
CA THR A 76 6.15 -2.08 15.21
C THR A 76 5.35 -3.32 15.61
N LEU A 77 4.41 -3.77 14.77
CA LEU A 77 3.63 -5.00 15.03
C LEU A 77 4.52 -6.25 15.02
N LEU A 78 5.48 -6.33 14.08
CA LEU A 78 6.46 -7.41 14.08
C LEU A 78 7.28 -7.39 15.36
N ASP A 79 7.83 -6.24 15.75
CA ASP A 79 8.67 -6.14 16.95
C ASP A 79 7.89 -6.50 18.21
N ALA A 80 6.65 -6.03 18.34
CA ALA A 80 5.76 -6.39 19.44
C ALA A 80 5.44 -7.90 19.49
N GLY A 81 5.38 -8.57 18.34
CA GLY A 81 5.21 -10.02 18.24
C GLY A 81 6.47 -10.85 18.54
N HIS A 82 7.67 -10.24 18.53
CA HIS A 82 8.93 -10.89 18.93
C HIS A 82 9.26 -10.68 20.42
N VAL A 83 8.47 -9.89 21.15
CA VAL A 83 8.56 -9.75 22.62
C VAL A 83 7.57 -10.71 23.26
N HIS A 84 7.71 -12.01 23.01
CA HIS A 84 7.13 -13.11 23.79
C HIS A 84 7.98 -14.37 23.63
#